data_AF-A0A521F1L3-F1
#
_entry.id   AF-A0A521F1L3-F1
#
_cell.length_a   1.000
_cell.length_b   1.000
_cell.length_c   1.000
_cell.angle_alpha   90.00
_cell.angle_beta   90.00
_cell.angle_gamma   90.00
#
_symmetry.space_group_name_H-M   'P 1'
#
loop_
_entity.id
_entity.type
_entity.pdbx_description
1 polymer ?
#
loop_
_entity_poly.entity_id
_entity_poly.type
_entity_poly.pdbx_seq_one_letter_code
_entity_poly.pdbx_strand_id
1 'polypeptide(L)'
;MNNLKFKHTTCKGNLEKDSFLKKNSKSIFAIYALILMLIYISAMIFFKKCVSYEFSKFSFFVGLNLWIMFYINSQKIIDKNQFKEYAFLGLLLVALNFFLQIFINNNDLISFVLTGFPFFYIVYFRLLLFLFYNDFAASYKRPKIFFASRSKWSSGDLEYDYIATNKEILFSRCLFFGPLIFVVLAVYFIIRN
;
A
#
# COMPACT_ATOMS: atom_id res chain seq x y z
N MET A 1 -3.08 48.65 6.50
CA MET A 1 -2.46 47.56 5.72
C MET A 1 -2.01 46.46 6.68
N ASN A 2 -2.81 45.41 6.84
CA ASN A 2 -2.44 44.27 7.69
C ASN A 2 -1.47 43.37 6.91
N ASN A 3 -0.20 43.39 7.30
CA ASN A 3 0.80 42.43 6.85
C ASN A 3 0.46 41.04 7.39
N LEU A 4 -0.40 40.30 6.68
CA LEU A 4 -0.55 38.86 6.86
C LEU A 4 0.73 38.19 6.34
N LYS A 5 1.73 38.06 7.22
CA LYS A 5 2.86 37.14 7.00
C LYS A 5 2.31 35.72 7.04
N PHE A 6 1.91 35.18 5.88
CA PHE A 6 1.68 33.75 5.73
C PHE A 6 3.00 33.03 6.00
N LYS A 7 3.13 32.48 7.21
CA LYS A 7 4.26 31.62 7.58
C LYS A 7 4.07 30.31 6.81
N HIS A 8 4.69 30.19 5.64
CA HIS A 8 4.68 28.95 4.87
C HIS A 8 5.31 27.83 5.70
N THR A 9 4.50 26.96 6.29
CA THR A 9 4.97 25.75 6.95
C THR A 9 5.31 24.69 5.92
N THR A 10 6.51 24.13 6.02
CA THR A 10 6.97 23.04 5.14
C THR A 10 6.15 21.77 5.38
N CYS A 11 6.15 20.84 4.42
CA CYS A 11 5.48 19.55 4.58
C CYS A 11 5.94 18.81 5.85
N LYS A 12 7.23 18.86 6.20
CA LYS A 12 7.75 18.30 7.45
C LYS A 12 7.12 18.93 8.70
N GLY A 13 6.97 20.26 8.74
CA GLY A 13 6.35 20.97 9.86
C GLY A 13 4.85 20.68 10.03
N ASN A 14 4.12 20.48 8.92
CA ASN A 14 2.71 20.07 8.95
C ASN A 14 2.54 18.59 9.35
N LEU A 15 3.42 17.70 8.86
CA LEU A 15 3.44 16.29 9.25
C LEU A 15 3.76 16.09 10.75
N GLU A 16 4.62 16.93 11.32
CA GLU A 16 4.92 16.91 12.77
C GLU A 16 3.76 17.47 13.60
N LYS A 17 3.03 18.50 13.13
CA LYS A 17 1.85 19.05 13.84
C LYS A 17 0.63 18.13 13.79
N ASP A 18 0.40 17.42 12.68
CA ASP A 18 -0.69 16.44 12.55
C ASP A 18 -0.47 15.16 13.40
N SER A 19 0.70 15.04 14.05
CA SER A 19 0.99 13.93 14.96
C SER A 19 0.05 13.84 16.16
N PHE A 20 -0.71 14.90 16.49
CA PHE A 20 -1.75 14.89 17.53
C PHE A 20 -2.98 14.03 17.15
N LEU A 21 -3.25 13.84 15.84
CA LEU A 21 -4.30 12.94 15.32
C LEU A 21 -3.87 11.45 15.29
N LYS A 22 -2.67 11.11 15.79
CA LYS A 22 -2.15 9.73 15.82
C LYS A 22 -3.11 8.74 16.46
N LYS A 23 -3.87 9.14 17.48
CA LYS A 23 -4.71 8.22 18.27
C LYS A 23 -5.79 7.53 17.42
N ASN A 24 -6.47 8.28 16.54
CA ASN A 24 -7.48 7.71 15.65
C ASN A 24 -6.87 6.87 14.52
N SER A 25 -5.70 7.27 14.00
CA SER A 25 -5.03 6.48 12.96
C SER A 25 -4.61 5.09 13.47
N LYS A 26 -4.08 5.02 14.69
CA LYS A 26 -3.68 3.74 15.32
C LYS A 26 -4.86 2.79 15.50
N SER A 27 -6.04 3.31 15.82
CA SER A 27 -7.27 2.52 15.95
C SER A 27 -7.68 1.84 14.63
N ILE A 28 -7.66 2.58 13.52
CA ILE A 28 -8.02 2.04 12.19
C ILE A 28 -7.02 0.96 11.75
N PHE A 29 -5.71 1.15 11.99
CA PHE A 29 -4.71 0.13 11.67
C PHE A 29 -4.84 -1.13 12.53
N ALA A 30 -5.17 -0.97 13.82
CA ALA A 30 -5.44 -2.10 14.69
C ALA A 30 -6.61 -2.94 14.18
N ILE A 31 -7.66 -2.29 13.66
CA ILE A 31 -8.80 -2.99 13.02
C ILE A 31 -8.33 -3.80 11.80
N TYR A 32 -7.53 -3.22 10.91
CA TYR A 32 -7.01 -3.96 9.75
C TYR A 32 -6.13 -5.15 10.15
N ALA A 33 -5.25 -4.97 11.13
CA ALA A 33 -4.42 -6.05 11.65
C ALA A 33 -5.28 -7.17 12.28
N LEU A 34 -6.31 -6.81 13.06
CA LEU A 34 -7.22 -7.76 13.69
C LEU A 34 -8.04 -8.54 12.67
N ILE A 35 -8.57 -7.88 11.63
CA ILE A 35 -9.26 -8.54 10.52
C ILE A 35 -8.32 -9.54 9.83
N LEU A 36 -7.08 -9.14 9.56
CA LEU A 36 -6.09 -10.01 8.93
C LEU A 36 -5.80 -11.24 9.80
N MET A 37 -5.62 -11.06 11.11
CA MET A 37 -5.45 -12.16 12.06
C MET A 37 -6.63 -13.13 12.04
N LEU A 38 -7.86 -12.60 12.05
CA LEU A 38 -9.08 -13.43 12.01
C LEU A 38 -9.16 -14.25 10.72
N ILE A 39 -8.83 -13.66 9.56
CA ILE A 39 -8.78 -14.37 8.28
C ILE A 39 -7.80 -15.55 8.35
N TYR A 40 -6.60 -15.33 8.88
CA TYR A 40 -5.57 -16.37 8.97
C TYR A 40 -5.89 -17.46 10.01
N ILE A 41 -6.48 -17.12 11.15
CA ILE A 41 -6.97 -18.11 12.12
C ILE A 41 -8.06 -18.97 11.49
N SER A 42 -8.97 -18.36 10.75
CA SER A 42 -10.05 -19.06 10.04
C SER A 42 -9.47 -19.99 8.95
N ALA A 43 -8.48 -19.51 8.21
CA ALA A 43 -7.75 -20.30 7.21
C ALA A 43 -7.05 -21.52 7.84
N MET A 44 -6.39 -21.36 9.00
CA MET A 44 -5.76 -22.48 9.72
C MET A 44 -6.77 -23.60 10.04
N ILE A 45 -7.96 -23.23 10.54
CA ILE A 45 -9.03 -24.19 10.86
C ILE A 45 -9.57 -24.84 9.57
N PHE A 46 -9.73 -24.05 8.51
CA PHE A 46 -10.29 -24.50 7.24
C PHE A 46 -9.37 -25.47 6.50
N PHE A 47 -8.10 -25.11 6.29
CA PHE A 47 -7.13 -25.96 5.59
C PHE A 47 -6.79 -27.23 6.37
N LYS A 48 -6.93 -27.23 7.70
CA LYS A 48 -6.83 -28.45 8.50
C LYS A 48 -7.94 -29.46 8.18
N LYS A 49 -9.15 -28.98 7.87
CA LYS A 49 -10.32 -29.83 7.60
C LYS A 49 -10.50 -30.15 6.11
N CYS A 50 -10.04 -29.27 5.22
CA CYS A 50 -10.27 -29.36 3.78
C CYS A 50 -8.93 -29.20 3.04
N VAL A 51 -8.26 -30.32 2.75
CA VAL A 51 -6.98 -30.37 2.04
C VAL A 51 -7.13 -30.03 0.54
N SER A 52 -8.36 -29.99 0.05
CA SER A 52 -8.70 -29.82 -1.37
C SER A 52 -8.82 -28.36 -1.83
N TYR A 53 -8.69 -27.37 -0.95
CA TYR A 53 -8.66 -25.97 -1.36
C TYR A 53 -7.22 -25.56 -1.73
N GLU A 54 -7.04 -24.96 -2.91
CA GLU A 54 -5.71 -24.55 -3.36
C GLU A 54 -5.20 -23.38 -2.52
N PHE A 55 -4.22 -23.65 -1.66
CA PHE A 55 -3.52 -22.68 -0.84
C PHE A 55 -3.05 -21.46 -1.66
N SER A 56 -2.56 -21.69 -2.87
CA SER A 56 -2.07 -20.63 -3.77
C SER A 56 -3.14 -19.64 -4.20
N LYS A 57 -4.38 -20.09 -4.40
CA LYS A 57 -5.52 -19.19 -4.67
C LYS A 57 -5.82 -18.31 -3.47
N PHE A 58 -5.83 -18.88 -2.27
CA PHE A 58 -6.03 -18.11 -1.03
C PHE A 58 -4.94 -17.05 -0.84
N SER A 59 -3.66 -17.45 -0.94
CA SER A 59 -2.51 -16.54 -0.83
C SER A 59 -2.57 -15.41 -1.86
N PHE A 60 -2.93 -15.73 -3.11
CA PHE A 60 -3.12 -14.73 -4.16
C PHE A 60 -4.22 -13.72 -3.81
N PHE A 61 -5.41 -14.19 -3.42
CA PHE A 61 -6.53 -13.30 -3.10
C PHE A 61 -6.23 -12.39 -1.92
N VAL A 62 -5.62 -12.90 -0.84
CA VAL A 62 -5.28 -12.07 0.32
C VAL A 62 -4.22 -11.02 -0.07
N GLY A 63 -3.17 -11.42 -0.79
CA GLY A 63 -2.14 -10.50 -1.27
C GLY A 63 -2.70 -9.42 -2.19
N LEU A 64 -3.54 -9.80 -3.16
CA LEU A 64 -4.17 -8.87 -4.09
C LEU A 64 -5.07 -7.85 -3.38
N ASN A 65 -5.93 -8.32 -2.46
CA ASN A 65 -6.84 -7.44 -1.72
C ASN A 65 -6.08 -6.44 -0.85
N LEU A 66 -5.02 -6.89 -0.16
CA LEU A 66 -4.20 -5.98 0.65
C LEU A 66 -3.46 -4.96 -0.21
N TRP A 67 -2.94 -5.36 -1.36
CA TRP A 67 -2.34 -4.43 -2.32
C TRP A 67 -3.33 -3.38 -2.83
N ILE A 68 -4.53 -3.79 -3.26
CA ILE A 68 -5.59 -2.88 -3.70
C ILE A 68 -5.90 -1.87 -2.59
N MET A 69 -6.01 -2.34 -1.35
CA MET A 69 -6.26 -1.51 -0.19
C MET A 69 -5.13 -0.51 0.08
N PHE A 70 -3.86 -0.89 -0.13
CA PHE A 70 -2.71 0.01 -0.05
C PHE A 70 -2.72 1.05 -1.18
N TYR A 71 -3.08 0.64 -2.39
CA TYR A 71 -3.18 1.54 -3.53
C TYR A 71 -4.28 2.59 -3.33
N ILE A 72 -5.49 2.19 -2.94
CA ILE A 72 -6.60 3.12 -2.69
C ILE A 72 -6.25 4.12 -1.58
N ASN A 73 -5.51 3.69 -0.55
CA ASN A 73 -5.08 4.56 0.54
C ASN A 73 -3.76 5.31 0.27
N SER A 74 -3.19 5.22 -0.93
CA SER A 74 -1.87 5.78 -1.25
C SER A 74 -1.77 7.29 -1.00
N GLN A 75 -2.81 8.06 -1.32
CA GLN A 75 -2.84 9.51 -1.03
C GLN A 75 -2.77 9.77 0.48
N LYS A 76 -3.58 9.04 1.26
CA LYS A 76 -3.60 9.11 2.73
C LYS A 76 -2.26 8.68 3.35
N ILE A 77 -1.56 7.71 2.74
CA ILE A 77 -0.22 7.28 3.16
C ILE A 77 0.77 8.45 3.08
N ILE A 78 0.72 9.23 1.99
CA ILE A 78 1.56 10.42 1.82
C ILE A 78 1.14 11.49 2.82
N ASP A 79 -0.15 11.82 2.86
CA ASP A 79 -0.66 12.95 3.66
C ASP A 79 -0.41 12.81 5.15
N LYS A 80 -0.43 11.57 5.66
CA LYS A 80 -0.22 11.27 7.08
C LYS A 80 1.14 10.62 7.37
N ASN A 81 2.00 10.48 6.36
CA ASN A 81 3.29 9.79 6.44
C ASN A 81 3.20 8.40 7.10
N GLN A 82 2.23 7.59 6.65
CA GLN A 82 1.89 6.29 7.27
C GLN A 82 2.66 5.10 6.70
N PHE A 83 3.79 5.33 6.03
CA PHE A 83 4.56 4.27 5.39
C PHE A 83 4.96 3.15 6.36
N LYS A 84 5.26 3.48 7.63
CA LYS A 84 5.65 2.48 8.64
C LYS A 84 4.50 1.55 9.00
N GLU A 85 3.30 2.11 9.17
CA GLU A 85 2.09 1.36 9.53
C GLU A 85 1.67 0.40 8.42
N TYR A 86 1.71 0.85 7.16
CA TYR A 86 1.41 -0.02 6.02
C TYR A 86 2.51 -1.05 5.75
N ALA A 87 3.78 -0.71 5.97
CA ALA A 87 4.87 -1.68 5.92
C ALA A 87 4.71 -2.77 7.00
N PHE A 88 4.29 -2.39 8.21
CA PHE A 88 4.00 -3.34 9.29
C PHE A 88 2.84 -4.28 8.93
N LEU A 89 1.76 -3.77 8.33
CA LEU A 89 0.67 -4.61 7.83
C LEU A 89 1.13 -5.61 6.75
N GLY A 90 1.97 -5.16 5.81
CA GLY A 90 2.55 -6.04 4.80
C GLY A 90 3.45 -7.11 5.41
N LEU A 91 4.26 -6.77 6.42
CA LEU A 91 5.14 -7.70 7.10
C LEU A 91 4.34 -8.70 7.96
N LEU A 92 3.27 -8.24 8.62
CA LEU A 92 2.34 -9.11 9.33
C LEU A 92 1.69 -10.13 8.39
N LEU A 93 1.28 -9.72 7.18
CA LEU A 93 0.76 -10.64 6.17
C LEU A 93 1.78 -11.74 5.83
N VAL A 94 3.03 -11.36 5.57
CA VAL A 94 4.12 -12.31 5.27
C VAL A 94 4.35 -13.29 6.42
N ALA A 95 4.41 -12.79 7.65
CA ALA A 95 4.58 -13.61 8.84
C ALA A 95 3.42 -14.61 9.02
N LEU A 96 2.18 -14.15 8.86
CA LEU A 96 1.00 -15.02 8.97
C LEU A 96 0.96 -16.07 7.86
N ASN A 97 1.35 -15.71 6.63
CA ASN A 97 1.43 -16.68 5.55
C ASN A 97 2.52 -17.72 5.79
N PHE A 98 3.68 -17.30 6.30
CA PHE A 98 4.75 -18.20 6.70
C PHE A 98 4.30 -19.21 7.76
N PHE A 99 3.65 -18.74 8.83
CA PHE A 99 3.12 -19.63 9.87
C PHE A 99 2.06 -20.59 9.33
N LEU A 100 1.18 -20.11 8.46
CA LEU A 100 0.16 -20.95 7.84
C LEU A 100 0.79 -22.03 6.95
N GLN A 101 1.83 -21.71 6.17
CA GLN A 101 2.58 -22.66 5.34
C GLN A 101 3.23 -23.78 6.16
N ILE A 102 3.90 -23.43 7.27
CA ILE A 102 4.48 -24.41 8.19
C ILE A 102 3.39 -25.33 8.74
N PHE A 103 2.26 -24.75 9.17
CA PHE A 103 1.18 -25.49 9.79
C PHE A 103 0.55 -26.54 8.85
N ILE A 104 0.42 -26.22 7.57
CA ILE A 104 -0.15 -27.12 6.56
C ILE A 104 0.91 -27.97 5.84
N ASN A 105 2.19 -27.85 6.21
CA ASN A 105 3.33 -28.49 5.58
C ASN A 105 3.39 -28.25 4.05
N ASN A 106 3.17 -27.02 3.62
CA ASN A 106 3.19 -26.63 2.21
C ASN A 106 4.34 -25.64 1.94
N ASN A 107 5.30 -26.07 1.13
CA ASN A 107 6.49 -25.29 0.75
C ASN A 107 6.33 -24.50 -0.56
N ASP A 108 5.11 -24.08 -0.89
CA ASP A 108 4.86 -23.28 -2.09
C ASP A 108 5.46 -21.86 -1.98
N LEU A 109 6.66 -21.71 -2.51
CA LEU A 109 7.39 -20.44 -2.59
C LEU A 109 6.64 -19.38 -3.42
N ILE A 110 5.87 -19.79 -4.43
CA ILE A 110 5.11 -18.86 -5.27
C ILE A 110 4.06 -18.16 -4.43
N SER A 111 3.29 -18.93 -3.65
CA SER A 111 2.32 -18.39 -2.70
C SER A 111 2.94 -17.42 -1.70
N PHE A 112 4.14 -17.73 -1.22
CA PHE A 112 4.88 -16.86 -0.31
C PHE A 112 5.24 -15.52 -0.97
N VAL A 113 5.80 -15.56 -2.18
CA VAL A 113 6.15 -14.35 -2.96
C VAL A 113 4.92 -13.49 -3.26
N LEU A 114 3.81 -14.11 -3.66
CA LEU A 114 2.54 -13.41 -3.94
C LEU A 114 2.01 -12.70 -2.69
N THR A 115 2.12 -13.30 -1.50
CA THR A 115 1.75 -12.63 -0.25
C THR A 115 2.75 -11.57 0.23
N GLY A 116 4.01 -11.66 -0.19
CA GLY A 116 5.02 -10.64 0.08
C GLY A 116 4.86 -9.37 -0.77
N PHE A 117 4.14 -9.47 -1.88
CA PHE A 117 3.97 -8.37 -2.83
C PHE A 117 3.46 -7.04 -2.21
N PRO A 118 2.45 -7.00 -1.31
CA PRO A 118 2.01 -5.76 -0.67
C PRO A 118 3.10 -5.08 0.17
N PHE A 119 3.98 -5.86 0.82
CA PHE A 119 5.12 -5.29 1.55
C PHE A 119 6.11 -4.61 0.60
N PHE A 120 6.50 -5.31 -0.47
CA PHE A 120 7.39 -4.75 -1.50
C PHE A 120 6.78 -3.54 -2.20
N TYR A 121 5.46 -3.52 -2.39
CA TYR A 121 4.74 -2.37 -2.93
C TYR A 121 4.94 -1.11 -2.08
N ILE A 122 4.89 -1.19 -0.74
CA ILE A 122 5.12 -0.02 0.14
C ILE A 122 6.57 0.47 0.06
N VAL A 123 7.53 -0.45 -0.01
CA VAL A 123 8.95 -0.10 -0.19
C VAL A 123 9.15 0.60 -1.54
N TYR A 124 8.61 0.01 -2.61
CA TYR A 124 8.62 0.58 -3.96
C TYR A 124 7.97 1.96 -4.01
N PHE A 125 6.81 2.13 -3.38
CA PHE A 125 6.11 3.40 -3.31
C PHE A 125 6.96 4.48 -2.63
N ARG A 126 7.64 4.13 -1.53
CA ARG A 126 8.54 5.05 -0.84
C ARG A 126 9.76 5.43 -1.70
N LEU A 127 10.32 4.48 -2.45
CA LEU A 127 11.41 4.73 -3.39
C LEU A 127 10.97 5.64 -4.55
N LEU A 128 9.80 5.39 -5.15
CA LEU A 128 9.24 6.29 -6.15
C LEU A 128 9.05 7.70 -5.60
N LEU A 129 8.57 7.83 -4.37
CA LEU A 129 8.36 9.13 -3.76
C LEU A 129 9.69 9.87 -3.56
N PHE A 130 10.75 9.16 -3.19
CA PHE A 130 12.10 9.71 -3.14
C PHE A 130 12.63 10.13 -4.52
N LEU A 131 12.50 9.26 -5.53
CA LEU A 131 12.98 9.52 -6.90
C LEU A 131 12.29 10.71 -7.55
N PHE A 132 10.97 10.79 -7.42
CA PHE A 132 10.21 11.89 -8.01
C PHE A 132 10.25 13.13 -7.12
N TYR A 133 10.23 13.00 -5.80
CA TYR A 133 10.12 14.12 -4.86
C TYR A 133 11.24 14.09 -3.82
N ASN A 134 12.48 14.18 -4.30
CA ASN A 134 13.72 14.11 -3.49
C ASN A 134 13.69 15.05 -2.27
N ASP A 135 13.08 16.23 -2.40
CA ASP A 135 12.90 17.24 -1.34
C ASP A 135 11.48 17.28 -0.75
N PHE A 136 10.72 16.19 -0.77
CA PHE A 136 9.35 16.14 -0.23
C PHE A 136 9.26 16.67 1.22
N ALA A 137 10.26 16.38 2.06
CA ALA A 137 10.30 16.86 3.43
C ALA A 137 10.44 18.41 3.51
N ALA A 138 11.12 19.03 2.55
CA ALA A 138 11.37 20.47 2.51
C ALA A 138 10.36 21.25 1.66
N SER A 139 9.64 20.58 0.76
CA SER A 139 8.65 21.20 -0.12
C SER A 139 7.39 21.65 0.62
N TYR A 140 6.73 22.69 0.12
CA TYR A 140 5.44 23.18 0.58
C TYR A 140 4.26 22.45 -0.10
N LYS A 141 4.51 21.72 -1.20
CA LYS A 141 3.46 21.04 -1.97
C LYS A 141 3.56 19.53 -1.79
N ARG A 142 2.49 18.93 -1.27
CA ARG A 142 2.39 17.45 -1.15
C ARG A 142 2.17 16.84 -2.54
N PRO A 143 2.84 15.71 -2.87
CA PRO A 143 2.55 14.95 -4.08
C PRO A 143 1.08 14.53 -4.09
N LYS A 144 0.40 14.77 -5.20
CA LYS A 144 -0.95 14.27 -5.43
C LYS A 144 -0.90 13.02 -6.29
N ILE A 145 -1.63 12.01 -5.86
CA ILE A 145 -1.85 10.76 -6.58
C ILE A 145 -3.16 10.89 -7.34
N PHE A 146 -3.05 10.61 -8.63
CA PHE A 146 -4.19 10.51 -9.50
C PHE A 146 -4.57 9.06 -9.66
N PHE A 147 -5.84 8.75 -9.50
CA PHE A 147 -6.39 7.42 -9.71
C PHE A 147 -7.00 7.35 -11.12
N ALA A 148 -6.86 6.20 -11.78
CA ALA A 148 -7.52 5.97 -13.05
C ALA A 148 -9.04 5.90 -12.84
N SER A 149 -9.78 6.83 -13.45
CA SER A 149 -11.24 6.81 -13.59
C SER A 149 -11.60 6.56 -15.06
N ARG A 150 -12.82 6.04 -15.33
CA ARG A 150 -13.31 5.47 -16.60
C ARG A 150 -12.84 6.14 -17.90
N SER A 151 -12.53 7.44 -17.90
CA SER A 151 -11.94 8.14 -19.05
C SER A 151 -10.83 9.15 -18.72
N LYS A 152 -10.55 9.42 -17.44
CA LYS A 152 -9.59 10.46 -17.00
C LYS A 152 -8.91 10.06 -15.68
N TRP A 153 -7.69 10.53 -15.50
CA TRP A 153 -6.99 10.46 -14.22
C TRP A 153 -7.59 11.53 -13.28
N SER A 154 -8.13 11.10 -12.14
CA SER A 154 -8.78 11.97 -11.16
C SER A 154 -8.24 11.68 -9.76
N SER A 155 -8.03 12.69 -8.94
CA SER A 155 -7.77 12.50 -7.50
C SER A 155 -9.07 12.71 -6.72
N GLY A 156 -9.25 11.99 -5.60
CA GLY A 156 -10.49 12.01 -4.81
C GLY A 156 -10.90 13.37 -4.22
N ASP A 157 -9.96 14.31 -4.04
CA ASP A 157 -10.18 15.55 -3.26
C ASP A 157 -9.74 16.84 -4.02
N LEU A 158 -9.99 16.97 -5.32
CA LEU A 158 -9.63 18.21 -6.02
C LEU A 158 -10.75 19.25 -6.09
N GLU A 159 -10.43 20.43 -5.56
CA GLU A 159 -10.93 21.72 -6.02
C GLU A 159 -10.94 21.75 -7.56
N TYR A 160 -12.03 22.24 -8.13
CA TYR A 160 -12.40 22.13 -9.55
C TYR A 160 -11.32 22.65 -10.54
N ASP A 161 -10.32 23.41 -10.07
CA ASP A 161 -9.33 24.12 -10.88
C ASP A 161 -7.88 23.57 -10.81
N TYR A 162 -7.64 22.43 -10.15
CA TYR A 162 -6.27 21.92 -10.05
C TYR A 162 -5.78 21.25 -11.33
N ILE A 163 -4.71 21.79 -11.91
CA ILE A 163 -4.03 21.24 -13.08
C ILE A 163 -2.93 20.26 -12.65
N ALA A 164 -3.08 19.00 -13.04
CA ALA A 164 -2.09 17.96 -12.79
C ALA A 164 -0.81 18.22 -13.60
N THR A 165 0.35 18.10 -12.94
CA THR A 165 1.64 18.17 -13.65
C THR A 165 1.98 16.83 -14.29
N ASN A 166 2.73 16.84 -15.40
CA ASN A 166 3.20 15.61 -16.06
C ASN A 166 3.97 14.69 -15.10
N LYS A 167 4.68 15.28 -14.14
CA LYS A 167 5.42 14.57 -13.09
C LYS A 167 4.49 13.77 -12.16
N GLU A 168 3.38 14.37 -11.71
CA GLU A 168 2.40 13.71 -10.84
C GLU A 168 1.64 12.60 -11.59
N ILE A 169 1.34 12.82 -12.87
CA ILE A 169 0.72 11.81 -13.73
C ILE A 169 1.67 10.62 -13.92
N LEU A 170 2.94 10.88 -14.22
CA LEU A 170 3.95 9.84 -14.40
C LEU A 170 4.17 9.06 -13.09
N PHE A 171 4.28 9.76 -11.97
CA PHE A 171 4.37 9.14 -10.64
C PHE A 171 3.18 8.22 -10.36
N SER A 172 1.95 8.69 -10.59
CA SER A 172 0.73 7.93 -10.37
C SER A 172 0.63 6.70 -11.28
N ARG A 173 1.07 6.83 -12.54
CA ARG A 173 1.18 5.71 -13.47
C ARG A 173 2.22 4.68 -13.01
N CYS A 174 3.41 5.12 -12.62
CA CYS A 174 4.46 4.23 -12.10
C CYS A 174 4.01 3.52 -10.83
N LEU A 175 3.25 4.20 -9.96
CA LEU A 175 2.71 3.63 -8.73
C LEU A 175 1.71 2.51 -9.01
N PHE A 176 0.82 2.70 -9.99
CA PHE A 176 -0.20 1.70 -10.34
C PHE A 176 0.35 0.57 -11.24
N PHE A 177 1.03 0.92 -12.33
CA PHE A 177 1.47 -0.04 -13.35
C PHE A 177 2.79 -0.72 -13.02
N GLY A 178 3.70 -0.07 -12.29
CA GLY A 178 4.99 -0.67 -11.93
C GLY A 178 4.83 -2.02 -11.23
N PRO A 179 4.01 -2.11 -10.17
CA PRO A 179 3.75 -3.38 -9.47
C PRO A 179 3.07 -4.43 -10.36
N LEU A 180 2.19 -4.02 -11.29
CA LEU A 180 1.53 -4.95 -12.23
C LEU A 180 2.52 -5.64 -13.16
N ILE A 181 3.59 -4.94 -13.59
CA ILE A 181 4.66 -5.55 -14.39
C ILE A 181 5.35 -6.67 -13.60
N PHE A 182 5.61 -6.47 -12.30
CA PHE A 182 6.17 -7.53 -11.45
C PHE A 182 5.23 -8.73 -11.29
N VAL A 183 3.91 -8.50 -11.16
CA VAL A 183 2.92 -9.58 -11.10
C VAL A 183 2.88 -10.35 -12.42
N VAL A 184 2.87 -9.66 -13.57
CA VAL A 184 2.87 -10.31 -14.89
C VAL A 184 4.15 -11.11 -15.11
N LEU A 185 5.30 -10.59 -14.69
CA LEU A 185 6.57 -11.33 -14.76
C LEU A 185 6.54 -12.56 -13.85
N ALA A 186 6.05 -12.44 -12.62
CA ALA A 186 5.90 -13.58 -11.72
C ALA A 186 4.98 -14.66 -12.32
N VAL A 187 3.82 -14.28 -12.86
CA VAL A 187 2.88 -15.18 -13.54
C VAL A 187 3.52 -15.84 -14.76
N TYR A 188 4.28 -15.11 -15.56
CA TYR A 188 5.00 -15.67 -16.71
C TYR A 188 6.00 -16.77 -16.29
N PHE A 189 6.79 -16.54 -15.25
CA PHE A 189 7.72 -17.56 -14.74
C PHE A 189 7.00 -18.76 -14.11
N ILE A 190 5.82 -18.55 -13.51
CA ILE A 190 4.98 -19.62 -12.95
C ILE A 190 4.40 -20.51 -14.04
N ILE A 191 3.93 -19.94 -15.16
CA ILE A 191 3.32 -20.71 -16.26
C ILE A 191 4.38 -21.48 -17.07
N ARG A 192 5.62 -20.98 -17.12
CA ARG A 192 6.70 -21.56 -17.91
C ARG A 192 7.45 -22.69 -17.18
N ASN A 193 7.39 -22.74 -15.85
CA ASN A 193 7.89 -23.85 -15.04
C ASN A 193 6.81 -24.93 -14.88
#